data_AF-A0AA38H4U7-F1
#
_entry.id   AF-A0AA38H4U7-F1
#
_cell.length_a   1.000
_cell.length_b   1.000
_cell.length_c   1.000
_cell.angle_alpha   90.00
_cell.angle_beta   90.00
_cell.angle_gamma   90.00
#
_symmetry.space_group_name_H-M   'P 1'
#
loop_
_entity.id
_entity.type
_entity.pdbx_description
1 polymer ?
#
loop_
_entity_poly.entity_id
_entity_poly.type
_entity_poly.pdbx_seq_one_letter_code
_entity_poly.pdbx_strand_id
1 'polypeptide(L)'
;MSDTVTKRLHIGGLTPNITPTHLRDRFKIFGQVDEVEQLQPDALGQPRPFAYLTMQITPAQLKRCMNILSGSMYRGTQLRIAEAKPRFSERLAAEANPPARQIEKEQVSKRKRARREMGLEVGKEAQDMGVVTEDNYKRSKFWKVADDHLIRPLAIRPTHPLPPPVIQPAQLAKKESKAGPSKPVKRNPPNRQRRRVIDPFLWQPTHLSGSTLEGSGGRKTDGEWVFEEVDE
;
A
#
# COMPACT_ATOMS: atom_id res chain seq x y z
N MET A 1 37.08 7.80 20.21
CA MET A 1 36.34 7.16 21.31
C MET A 1 35.12 6.47 20.73
N SER A 2 34.83 5.24 21.13
CA SER A 2 33.66 4.51 20.64
C SER A 2 32.42 4.87 21.44
N ASP A 3 31.41 5.45 20.80
CA ASP A 3 30.15 5.84 21.45
C ASP A 3 29.46 4.62 22.08
N THR A 4 29.35 4.63 23.40
CA THR A 4 28.61 3.64 24.18
C THR A 4 27.12 3.99 24.15
N VAL A 5 26.29 3.02 23.80
CA VAL A 5 24.83 3.21 23.74
C VAL A 5 24.16 2.30 24.75
N THR A 6 23.31 2.87 25.59
CA THR A 6 22.46 2.10 26.50
C THR A 6 21.35 1.43 25.71
N LYS A 7 21.32 0.09 25.72
CA LYS A 7 20.32 -0.71 24.99
C LYS A 7 19.67 -1.71 25.92
N ARG A 8 18.36 -1.88 25.73
CA ARG A 8 17.56 -2.91 26.38
C ARG A 8 17.43 -4.11 25.44
N LEU A 9 17.78 -5.28 25.94
CA LEU A 9 17.73 -6.55 25.22
C LEU A 9 16.61 -7.42 25.77
N HIS A 10 15.94 -8.14 24.88
CA HIS A 10 14.99 -9.18 25.21
C HIS A 10 15.68 -10.53 25.09
N ILE A 11 15.68 -11.31 26.17
CA ILE A 11 16.29 -12.63 26.24
C ILE A 11 15.17 -13.64 26.47
N GLY A 12 14.87 -14.46 25.47
CA GLY A 12 13.91 -15.56 25.55
C GLY A 12 14.59 -16.93 25.60
N GLY A 13 13.81 -17.96 25.94
CA GLY A 13 14.32 -19.34 26.07
C GLY A 13 14.94 -19.61 27.44
N LEU A 14 14.54 -18.84 28.46
CA LEU A 14 15.00 -19.04 29.83
C LEU A 14 14.21 -20.17 30.49
N THR A 15 14.92 -20.94 31.31
CA THR A 15 14.35 -21.95 32.22
C THR A 15 14.40 -21.42 33.65
N PRO A 16 13.59 -21.98 34.58
CA PRO A 16 13.64 -21.60 36.00
C PRO A 16 15.03 -21.75 36.63
N ASN A 17 15.90 -22.59 36.06
CA ASN A 17 17.28 -22.78 36.50
C ASN A 17 18.22 -21.61 36.14
N ILE A 18 17.77 -20.66 35.33
CA ILE A 18 18.56 -19.50 34.91
C ILE A 18 18.17 -18.29 35.76
N THR A 19 19.02 -17.99 36.75
CA THR A 19 18.90 -16.82 37.63
C THR A 19 19.45 -15.56 36.95
N PRO A 20 19.12 -14.35 37.45
CA PRO A 20 19.63 -13.12 36.87
C PRO A 20 21.16 -12.98 37.01
N THR A 21 21.78 -13.62 38.01
CA THR A 21 23.24 -13.63 38.18
C THR A 21 23.94 -14.31 37.01
N HIS A 22 23.39 -15.43 36.54
CA HIS A 22 23.90 -16.16 35.38
C HIS A 22 23.82 -15.36 34.08
N LEU A 23 22.77 -14.55 33.92
CA LEU A 23 22.66 -13.62 32.79
C LEU A 23 23.71 -12.51 32.90
N ARG A 24 23.92 -11.92 34.08
CA ARG A 24 24.97 -10.90 34.27
C ARG A 24 26.35 -11.44 33.89
N ASP A 25 26.71 -12.63 34.37
CA ASP A 25 28.02 -13.24 34.09
C ASP A 25 28.23 -13.50 32.59
N ARG A 26 27.19 -13.99 31.89
CA ARG A 26 27.28 -14.30 30.47
C ARG A 26 27.38 -13.05 29.60
N PHE A 27 26.64 -12.00 29.93
CA PHE A 27 26.59 -10.77 29.15
C PHE A 27 27.74 -9.80 29.46
N LYS A 28 28.43 -9.97 30.60
CA LYS A 28 29.61 -9.18 31.00
C LYS A 28 30.74 -9.20 29.97
N ILE A 29 30.85 -10.26 29.16
CA ILE A 29 31.87 -10.39 28.10
C ILE A 29 31.68 -9.35 26.99
N PHE A 30 30.43 -8.95 26.73
CA PHE A 30 30.11 -8.06 25.62
C PHE A 30 30.03 -6.59 26.02
N GLY A 31 29.72 -6.30 27.28
CA GLY A 31 29.58 -4.94 27.79
C GLY A 31 29.20 -4.91 29.27
N GLN A 32 28.96 -3.70 29.77
CA GLN A 32 28.58 -3.48 31.17
C GLN A 32 27.07 -3.63 31.33
N VAL A 33 26.65 -4.57 32.19
CA VAL A 33 25.24 -4.83 32.49
C VAL A 33 24.78 -3.90 33.61
N ASP A 34 23.77 -3.05 33.34
CA ASP A 34 23.21 -2.12 34.32
C ASP A 34 22.12 -2.81 35.14
N GLU A 35 21.11 -3.36 34.47
CA GLU A 35 19.92 -3.93 35.12
C GLU A 35 19.47 -5.22 34.44
N VAL A 36 19.06 -6.20 35.25
CA VAL A 36 18.40 -7.42 34.77
C VAL A 36 17.01 -7.46 35.38
N GLU A 37 16.00 -7.29 34.54
CA GLU A 37 14.59 -7.20 34.91
C GLU A 37 13.92 -8.54 34.59
N GLN A 38 13.57 -9.27 35.65
CA GLN A 38 12.70 -10.45 35.56
C GLN A 38 11.27 -10.02 35.85
N LEU A 39 10.35 -10.37 34.93
CA LEU A 39 8.95 -10.04 35.11
C LEU A 39 8.35 -10.92 36.22
N GLN A 40 7.27 -10.44 36.82
CA GLN A 40 6.52 -11.21 37.82
C GLN A 40 6.15 -12.60 37.28
N PRO A 41 6.20 -13.62 38.16
CA PRO A 41 5.85 -14.98 37.79
C PRO A 41 4.43 -15.05 37.25
N ASP A 42 4.14 -16.12 36.53
CA ASP A 42 2.80 -16.38 36.03
C ASP A 42 1.81 -16.63 37.18
N ALA A 43 0.51 -16.70 36.88
CA ALA A 43 -0.52 -16.98 37.88
C ALA A 43 -0.29 -18.30 38.64
N LEU A 44 0.42 -19.25 38.02
CA LEU A 44 0.83 -20.54 38.59
C LEU A 44 2.14 -20.48 39.40
N GLY A 45 2.72 -19.28 39.61
CA GLY A 45 3.98 -19.09 40.33
C GLY A 45 5.24 -19.45 39.54
N GLN A 46 5.10 -19.92 38.29
CA GLN A 46 6.24 -20.26 37.44
C GLN A 46 6.91 -18.99 36.88
N PRO A 47 8.25 -18.91 36.87
CA PRO A 47 8.95 -17.78 36.26
C PRO A 47 8.72 -17.77 34.75
N ARG A 48 8.63 -16.57 34.18
CA ARG A 48 8.44 -16.43 32.73
C ARG A 48 9.69 -16.87 31.98
N PRO A 49 9.57 -17.49 30.79
CA PRO A 49 10.71 -17.99 30.02
C PRO A 49 11.49 -16.89 29.29
N PHE A 50 11.39 -15.64 29.75
CA PHE A 50 12.09 -14.49 29.19
C PHE A 50 12.40 -13.44 30.26
N ALA A 51 13.47 -12.67 30.02
CA ALA A 51 13.89 -11.55 30.85
C ALA A 51 14.36 -10.38 29.97
N TYR A 52 14.37 -9.19 30.56
CA TYR A 52 14.94 -8.01 29.93
C TYR A 52 16.27 -7.66 30.58
N LEU A 53 17.22 -7.22 29.77
CA LEU A 53 18.55 -6.83 30.23
C LEU A 53 18.91 -5.47 29.65
N THR A 54 19.17 -4.50 30.52
CA THR A 54 19.65 -3.17 30.15
C THR A 54 21.16 -3.14 30.32
N MET A 55 21.89 -2.82 29.26
CA MET A 55 23.35 -2.78 29.29
C MET A 55 23.91 -1.70 28.38
N GLN A 56 25.11 -1.24 28.70
CA GLN A 56 25.87 -0.27 27.94
C GLN A 56 26.82 -1.01 26.99
N ILE A 57 26.60 -0.83 25.68
CA ILE A 57 27.35 -1.54 24.65
C ILE A 57 27.68 -0.62 23.48
N THR A 58 28.81 -0.85 22.83
CA THR A 58 29.11 -0.26 21.52
C THR A 58 28.25 -0.93 20.42
N PRO A 59 27.74 -0.22 19.40
CA PRO A 59 26.92 -0.83 18.35
C PRO A 59 27.57 -2.04 17.65
N ALA A 60 28.91 -2.08 17.55
CA ALA A 60 29.64 -3.23 17.01
C ALA A 60 29.64 -4.45 17.96
N GLN A 61 29.71 -4.24 19.27
CA GLN A 61 29.62 -5.30 20.28
C GLN A 61 28.17 -5.82 20.39
N LEU A 62 27.17 -4.95 20.23
CA LEU A 62 25.75 -5.33 20.22
C LEU A 62 25.43 -6.35 19.12
N LYS A 63 25.86 -6.06 17.88
CA LYS A 63 25.69 -6.97 16.75
C LYS A 63 26.40 -8.31 16.97
N ARG A 64 27.61 -8.28 17.51
CA ARG A 64 28.36 -9.51 17.87
C ARG A 64 27.64 -10.32 18.95
N CYS A 65 27.13 -9.67 19.99
CA CYS A 65 26.35 -10.30 21.05
C CYS A 65 25.12 -11.01 20.49
N MET A 66 24.35 -10.35 19.61
CA MET A 66 23.17 -10.96 18.98
C MET A 66 23.56 -12.17 18.12
N ASN A 67 24.59 -12.06 17.30
CA ASN A 67 25.00 -13.14 16.40
C ASN A 67 25.55 -14.37 17.15
N ILE A 68 26.27 -14.17 18.25
CA ILE A 68 26.92 -15.25 19.00
C ILE A 68 25.95 -15.91 19.98
N LEU A 69 25.18 -15.12 20.73
CA LEU A 69 24.36 -15.65 21.80
C LEU A 69 22.97 -16.10 21.31
N SER A 70 22.43 -15.51 20.24
CA SER A 70 21.15 -15.95 19.67
C SER A 70 21.31 -17.32 19.01
N GLY A 71 20.57 -18.31 19.50
CA GLY A 71 20.64 -19.71 19.07
C GLY A 71 21.66 -20.55 19.84
N SER A 72 22.47 -19.94 20.73
CA SER A 72 23.43 -20.69 21.55
C SER A 72 22.72 -21.53 22.61
N MET A 73 23.23 -22.75 22.84
CA MET A 73 22.76 -23.61 23.92
C MET A 73 23.34 -23.14 25.26
N TYR A 74 22.46 -22.82 26.20
CA TYR A 74 22.81 -22.41 27.56
C TYR A 74 21.97 -23.20 28.56
N ARG A 75 22.63 -23.96 29.43
CA ARG A 75 21.98 -24.81 30.46
C ARG A 75 20.83 -25.68 29.91
N GLY A 76 21.02 -26.23 28.72
CA GLY A 76 20.07 -27.14 28.08
C GLY A 76 18.98 -26.45 27.24
N THR A 77 18.93 -25.12 27.16
CA THR A 77 17.98 -24.40 26.28
C THR A 77 18.67 -23.47 25.30
N GLN A 78 18.01 -23.21 24.17
CA GLN A 78 18.50 -22.25 23.19
C GLN A 78 18.07 -20.83 23.57
N LEU A 79 19.03 -19.93 23.73
CA LEU A 79 18.76 -18.52 24.01
C LEU A 79 18.29 -17.81 22.73
N ARG A 80 17.30 -16.92 22.85
CA ARG A 80 16.87 -16.03 21.76
C ARG A 80 17.03 -14.60 22.19
N ILE A 81 17.90 -13.85 21.52
CA ILE A 81 18.20 -12.47 21.89
C ILE A 81 17.76 -11.54 20.78
N ALA A 82 17.03 -10.50 21.16
CA ALA A 82 16.59 -9.45 20.26
C ALA A 82 16.68 -8.09 20.94
N GLU A 83 16.63 -7.01 20.16
CA GLU A 83 16.40 -5.68 20.71
C GLU A 83 15.02 -5.64 21.39
N ALA A 84 14.98 -5.16 22.63
CA ALA A 84 13.74 -5.07 23.36
C ALA A 84 12.90 -3.89 22.85
N LYS A 85 11.59 -4.05 22.98
CA LYS A 85 10.66 -2.91 22.94
C LYS A 85 10.95 -1.98 24.14
N PRO A 86 10.68 -0.67 24.00
CA PRO A 86 10.77 0.27 25.12
C PRO A 86 9.86 -0.19 26.27
N ARG A 87 10.11 0.33 27.48
CA ARG A 87 9.25 -0.01 28.63
C ARG A 87 7.83 0.45 28.35
N PHE A 88 6.85 -0.29 28.87
CA PHE A 88 5.44 0.02 28.65
C PHE A 88 5.07 1.42 29.17
N SER A 89 5.62 1.81 30.32
CA SER A 89 5.50 3.15 30.88
C SER A 89 6.05 4.24 29.96
N GLU A 90 7.26 4.04 29.41
CA GLU A 90 7.88 4.96 28.46
C GLU A 90 7.06 5.07 27.17
N ARG A 91 6.54 3.95 26.68
CA ARG A 91 5.66 3.93 25.52
C ARG A 91 4.38 4.71 25.78
N LEU A 92 3.72 4.51 26.92
CA LEU A 92 2.52 5.27 27.29
C LEU A 92 2.82 6.76 27.43
N ALA A 93 3.94 7.14 28.03
CA ALA A 93 4.35 8.54 28.14
C ALA A 93 4.62 9.18 26.77
N ALA A 94 5.23 8.43 25.84
CA ALA A 94 5.45 8.89 24.47
C ALA A 94 4.15 8.98 23.65
N GLU A 95 3.19 8.09 23.89
CA GLU A 95 1.85 8.14 23.28
C GLU A 95 1.01 9.30 23.85
N ALA A 96 1.15 9.62 25.14
CA ALA A 96 0.50 10.76 25.78
C ALA A 96 1.08 12.10 25.29
N ASN A 97 2.40 12.16 25.05
CA ASN A 97 3.11 13.35 24.59
C ASN A 97 3.75 13.14 23.21
N PRO A 98 2.95 13.03 22.13
CA PRO A 98 3.49 12.90 20.80
C PRO A 98 4.22 14.19 20.39
N PRO A 99 5.37 14.11 19.71
CA PRO A 99 6.06 15.30 19.21
C PRO A 99 5.18 16.02 18.17
N ALA A 100 5.21 17.35 18.16
CA ALA A 100 4.36 18.18 17.29
C ALA A 100 4.36 17.74 15.82
N ARG A 101 5.52 17.31 15.30
CA ARG A 101 5.68 16.78 13.94
C ARG A 101 4.84 15.54 13.63
N GLN A 102 4.59 14.67 14.62
CA GLN A 102 3.75 13.48 14.43
C GLN A 102 2.27 13.86 14.42
N ILE A 103 1.87 14.79 15.29
CA ILE A 103 0.51 15.33 15.34
C ILE A 103 0.14 15.96 13.97
N GLU A 104 1.01 16.80 13.41
CA GLU A 104 0.80 17.42 12.10
C GLU A 104 0.64 16.38 10.99
N LYS A 105 1.51 15.36 10.96
CA LYS A 105 1.42 14.26 9.97
C LYS A 105 0.11 13.50 10.09
N GLU A 106 -0.31 13.20 11.31
CA GLU A 106 -1.56 12.48 11.56
C GLU A 106 -2.76 13.31 11.11
N GLN A 107 -2.80 14.61 11.44
CA GLN A 107 -3.84 15.53 10.98
C GLN A 107 -3.90 15.62 9.45
N VAL A 108 -2.76 15.75 8.78
CA VAL A 108 -2.69 15.74 7.31
C VAL A 108 -3.20 14.41 6.74
N SER A 109 -2.89 13.28 7.38
CA SER A 109 -3.37 11.96 6.95
C SER A 109 -4.90 11.84 7.09
N LYS A 110 -5.47 12.31 8.20
CA LYS A 110 -6.91 12.33 8.46
C LYS A 110 -7.62 13.23 7.45
N ARG A 111 -7.11 14.43 7.18
CA ARG A 111 -7.61 15.33 6.12
C ARG A 111 -7.59 14.68 4.74
N LYS A 112 -6.48 14.01 4.36
CA LYS A 112 -6.38 13.29 3.08
C LYS A 112 -7.34 12.12 2.99
N ARG A 113 -7.59 11.40 4.09
CA ARG A 113 -8.56 10.30 4.14
C ARG A 113 -9.98 10.81 3.96
N ALA A 114 -10.39 11.83 4.73
CA ALA A 114 -11.70 12.46 4.60
C ALA A 114 -11.93 12.98 3.17
N ARG A 115 -10.94 13.64 2.56
CA ARG A 115 -11.02 14.10 1.17
C ARG A 115 -11.19 12.97 0.15
N ARG A 116 -10.64 11.78 0.42
CA ARG A 116 -10.83 10.59 -0.44
C ARG A 116 -12.20 9.95 -0.25
N GLU A 117 -12.70 9.91 0.98
CA GLU A 117 -14.03 9.38 1.30
C GLU A 117 -15.14 10.22 0.66
N MET A 118 -15.05 11.56 0.75
CA MET A 118 -16.00 12.47 0.10
C MET A 118 -16.04 12.32 -1.44
N GLY A 119 -14.95 11.86 -2.05
CA GLY A 119 -14.86 11.66 -3.50
C GLY A 119 -15.54 10.37 -4.01
N LEU A 120 -16.11 9.54 -3.15
CA LEU A 120 -16.84 8.34 -3.58
C LEU A 120 -18.26 8.64 -4.08
N GLU A 121 -18.90 9.68 -3.55
CA GLU A 121 -20.25 10.10 -3.98
C GLU A 121 -20.24 11.38 -4.83
N VAL A 122 -19.33 12.32 -4.56
CA VAL A 122 -19.31 13.65 -5.22
C VAL A 122 -18.49 13.67 -6.52
N GLY A 123 -17.88 12.54 -6.90
CA GLY A 123 -16.93 12.51 -8.01
C GLY A 123 -15.68 13.34 -7.72
N LYS A 124 -14.70 13.29 -8.63
CA LYS A 124 -13.50 14.12 -8.55
C LYS A 124 -13.44 14.95 -9.81
N GLU A 125 -13.50 16.27 -9.68
CA GLU A 125 -13.30 17.19 -10.79
C GLU A 125 -11.97 16.90 -11.49
N ALA A 126 -11.97 17.08 -12.81
CA ALA A 126 -10.75 17.00 -13.58
C ALA A 126 -9.80 18.14 -13.17
N GLN A 127 -8.50 17.94 -13.36
CA GLN A 127 -7.52 18.99 -13.08
C GLN A 127 -7.65 20.17 -14.06
N ASP A 128 -8.22 19.90 -15.23
CA ASP A 128 -8.53 20.88 -16.27
C ASP A 128 -9.96 20.61 -16.74
N MET A 129 -10.79 21.67 -16.74
CA MET A 129 -12.21 21.65 -17.13
C MET A 129 -12.43 22.28 -18.52
N GLY A 130 -11.36 22.62 -19.25
CA GLY A 130 -11.45 23.16 -20.60
C GLY A 130 -12.12 22.18 -21.59
N VAL A 131 -12.90 22.72 -22.53
CA VAL A 131 -13.56 21.92 -23.57
C VAL A 131 -12.53 21.37 -24.55
N VAL A 132 -12.64 20.08 -24.85
CA VAL A 132 -11.78 19.39 -25.83
C VAL A 132 -12.48 19.34 -27.18
N THR A 133 -11.91 20.02 -28.17
CA THR A 133 -12.37 20.05 -29.57
C THR A 133 -11.47 19.20 -30.48
N GLU A 134 -11.89 19.01 -31.72
CA GLU A 134 -11.15 18.20 -32.73
C GLU A 134 -9.80 18.79 -33.12
N ASP A 135 -9.60 20.09 -32.90
CA ASP A 135 -8.31 20.72 -33.10
C ASP A 135 -7.40 20.56 -31.87
N ASN A 136 -7.99 20.46 -30.67
CA ASN A 136 -7.28 20.53 -29.40
C ASN A 136 -7.03 19.15 -28.76
N TYR A 137 -7.69 18.09 -29.21
CA TYR A 137 -7.63 16.78 -28.55
C TYR A 137 -6.22 16.22 -28.40
N LYS A 138 -5.30 16.51 -29.33
CA LYS A 138 -3.90 16.08 -29.26
C LYS A 138 -3.15 16.60 -28.04
N ARG A 139 -3.56 17.75 -27.47
CA ARG A 139 -2.97 18.32 -26.24
C ARG A 139 -3.49 17.61 -24.98
N SER A 140 -4.71 17.09 -25.03
CA SER A 140 -5.37 16.43 -23.92
C SER A 140 -5.06 14.92 -23.88
N LYS A 141 -4.84 14.37 -22.68
CA LYS A 141 -4.46 12.96 -22.55
C LYS A 141 -5.68 12.04 -22.70
N PHE A 142 -5.49 10.92 -23.40
CA PHE A 142 -6.47 9.84 -23.57
C PHE A 142 -7.71 10.21 -24.40
N TRP A 143 -7.64 11.21 -25.27
CA TRP A 143 -8.66 11.44 -26.29
C TRP A 143 -8.23 10.84 -27.62
N LYS A 144 -9.18 10.25 -28.34
CA LYS A 144 -9.02 9.63 -29.66
C LYS A 144 -10.16 10.08 -30.56
N VAL A 145 -9.93 10.10 -31.88
CA VAL A 145 -10.94 10.44 -32.89
C VAL A 145 -11.32 9.16 -33.64
N ALA A 146 -12.61 8.83 -33.71
CA ALA A 146 -13.18 7.75 -34.53
C ALA A 146 -14.29 8.33 -35.38
N ASP A 147 -14.26 8.14 -36.70
CA ASP A 147 -15.38 8.49 -37.61
C ASP A 147 -16.01 9.86 -37.29
N ASP A 148 -15.18 10.90 -37.16
CA ASP A 148 -15.55 12.29 -36.80
C ASP A 148 -16.13 12.50 -35.39
N HIS A 149 -15.88 11.57 -34.46
CA HIS A 149 -16.30 11.67 -33.06
C HIS A 149 -15.09 11.62 -32.11
N LEU A 150 -15.09 12.52 -31.12
CA LEU A 150 -14.12 12.53 -30.03
C LEU A 150 -14.51 11.56 -28.92
N ILE A 151 -13.66 10.57 -28.68
CA ILE A 151 -13.90 9.51 -27.71
C ILE A 151 -12.79 9.52 -26.66
N ARG A 152 -13.19 9.42 -25.40
CA ARG A 152 -12.29 9.27 -24.26
C ARG A 152 -12.44 7.89 -23.62
N PRO A 153 -11.48 6.97 -23.79
CA PRO A 153 -11.51 5.68 -23.10
C PRO A 153 -11.55 5.84 -21.58
N LEU A 154 -12.51 5.18 -20.94
CA LEU A 154 -12.75 5.30 -19.50
C LEU A 154 -12.16 4.11 -18.75
N ALA A 155 -11.37 4.39 -17.71
CA ALA A 155 -10.83 3.37 -16.82
C ALA A 155 -11.76 3.13 -15.64
N ILE A 156 -12.71 2.20 -15.77
CA ILE A 156 -13.71 1.90 -14.73
C ILE A 156 -13.58 0.46 -14.20
N ARG A 157 -14.25 0.18 -13.08
CA ARG A 157 -14.47 -1.19 -12.61
C ARG A 157 -15.85 -1.59 -13.12
N PRO A 158 -15.95 -2.39 -14.19
CA PRO A 158 -17.26 -2.81 -14.64
C PRO A 158 -17.87 -3.71 -13.55
N THR A 159 -19.17 -3.59 -13.33
CA THR A 159 -19.91 -4.40 -12.35
C THR A 159 -19.92 -5.88 -12.76
N HIS A 160 -19.89 -6.15 -14.06
CA HIS A 160 -19.93 -7.48 -14.67
C HIS A 160 -18.72 -7.65 -15.61
N PRO A 161 -18.24 -8.88 -15.86
CA PRO A 161 -17.11 -9.10 -16.74
C PRO A 161 -17.45 -8.66 -18.18
N LEU A 162 -16.68 -7.70 -18.71
CA LEU A 162 -16.83 -7.29 -20.11
C LEU A 162 -16.32 -8.40 -21.04
N PRO A 163 -16.99 -8.63 -22.19
CA PRO A 163 -16.52 -9.56 -23.19
C PRO A 163 -15.10 -9.18 -23.68
N PRO A 164 -14.32 -10.15 -24.16
CA PRO A 164 -13.01 -9.85 -24.73
C PRO A 164 -13.18 -8.88 -25.92
N PRO A 165 -12.24 -7.93 -26.12
CA PRO A 165 -12.25 -7.06 -27.28
C PRO A 165 -12.08 -7.86 -28.57
N VAL A 166 -12.73 -7.42 -29.64
CA VAL A 166 -12.61 -7.98 -30.99
C VAL A 166 -11.16 -7.87 -31.46
N ILE A 167 -10.54 -6.71 -31.23
CA ILE A 167 -9.12 -6.47 -31.47
C ILE A 167 -8.37 -6.76 -30.17
N GLN A 168 -7.72 -7.92 -30.09
CA GLN A 168 -6.90 -8.26 -28.93
C GLN A 168 -5.54 -7.55 -29.01
N PRO A 169 -5.20 -6.63 -28.10
CA PRO A 169 -3.91 -5.92 -28.12
C PRO A 169 -2.70 -6.86 -27.94
N ALA A 170 -2.93 -8.08 -27.43
CA ALA A 170 -1.91 -9.13 -27.33
C ALA A 170 -1.40 -9.61 -28.71
N GLN A 171 -2.18 -9.43 -29.79
CA GLN A 171 -1.74 -9.74 -31.14
C GLN A 171 -0.87 -8.62 -31.74
N LEU A 172 -1.07 -7.35 -31.34
CA LEU A 172 -0.18 -6.23 -31.69
C LEU A 172 1.16 -6.28 -30.93
N ALA A 173 1.13 -6.57 -29.63
CA ALA A 173 2.34 -6.57 -28.78
C ALA A 173 3.29 -7.75 -29.04
N LYS A 174 2.84 -8.82 -29.69
CA LYS A 174 3.71 -9.96 -30.07
C LYS A 174 4.74 -9.61 -31.15
N LYS A 175 4.65 -8.44 -31.79
CA LYS A 175 5.57 -8.07 -32.87
C LYS A 175 6.91 -7.49 -32.39
N GLU A 176 7.09 -7.11 -31.12
CA GLU A 176 8.30 -6.36 -30.71
C GLU A 176 9.00 -6.76 -29.39
N SER A 177 8.61 -7.82 -28.68
CA SER A 177 9.41 -8.24 -27.51
C SER A 177 9.58 -9.75 -27.35
N LYS A 178 10.75 -10.25 -27.78
CA LYS A 178 11.35 -11.50 -27.28
C LYS A 178 11.79 -11.30 -25.83
N ALA A 179 10.85 -11.34 -24.88
CA ALA A 179 11.16 -11.46 -23.46
C ALA A 179 10.80 -12.87 -22.99
N GLY A 180 11.77 -13.58 -22.41
CA GLY A 180 11.64 -14.96 -21.97
C GLY A 180 10.58 -15.19 -20.89
N PRO A 181 10.22 -16.46 -20.62
CA PRO A 181 9.12 -16.80 -19.73
C PRO A 181 9.43 -16.41 -18.28
N SER A 182 8.74 -15.39 -17.77
CA SER A 182 8.76 -15.07 -16.34
C SER A 182 7.83 -16.03 -15.58
N LYS A 183 8.31 -16.58 -14.45
CA LYS A 183 7.53 -17.49 -13.62
C LYS A 183 6.25 -16.80 -13.12
N PRO A 184 5.07 -17.45 -13.18
CA PRO A 184 3.84 -16.85 -12.70
C PRO A 184 3.92 -16.66 -11.18
N VAL A 185 3.99 -15.39 -10.75
CA VAL A 185 3.86 -15.06 -9.33
C VAL A 185 2.43 -15.41 -8.91
N LYS A 186 2.28 -16.41 -8.03
CA LYS A 186 1.00 -16.76 -7.41
C LYS A 186 0.51 -15.57 -6.59
N ARG A 187 -0.35 -14.75 -7.18
CA ARG A 187 -1.02 -13.64 -6.50
C ARG A 187 -2.31 -14.17 -5.91
N ASN A 188 -2.56 -13.82 -4.65
CA ASN A 188 -3.86 -14.08 -4.03
C ASN A 188 -4.98 -13.49 -4.91
N PRO A 189 -6.16 -14.14 -4.96
CA PRO A 189 -7.29 -13.63 -5.72
C PRO A 189 -7.60 -12.20 -5.27
N PRO A 190 -7.82 -11.26 -6.20
CA PRO A 190 -8.05 -9.88 -5.82
C PRO A 190 -9.38 -9.75 -5.07
N ASN A 191 -9.36 -9.11 -3.90
CA ASN A 191 -10.56 -8.83 -3.09
C ASN A 191 -11.56 -7.92 -3.82
N ARG A 192 -11.11 -7.19 -4.86
CA ARG A 192 -11.97 -6.33 -5.69
C ARG A 192 -11.58 -6.46 -7.16
N GLN A 193 -12.58 -6.38 -8.03
CA GLN A 193 -12.35 -6.38 -9.48
C GLN A 193 -11.39 -5.27 -9.90
N ARG A 194 -10.48 -5.59 -10.82
CA ARG A 194 -9.49 -4.66 -11.36
C ARG A 194 -10.19 -3.65 -12.26
N ARG A 195 -9.71 -2.40 -12.26
CA ARG A 195 -10.13 -1.40 -13.26
C ARG A 195 -9.70 -1.88 -14.64
N ARG A 196 -10.61 -1.84 -15.61
CA ARG A 196 -10.33 -2.07 -17.03
C ARG A 196 -10.52 -0.75 -17.77
N VAL A 197 -9.67 -0.50 -18.75
CA VAL A 197 -9.88 0.59 -19.71
C VAL A 197 -10.88 0.09 -20.73
N ILE A 198 -12.01 0.77 -20.82
CA ILE A 198 -13.04 0.54 -21.84
C ILE A 198 -12.72 1.52 -22.96
N ASP A 199 -12.22 0.98 -24.06
CA ASP A 199 -11.79 1.71 -25.25
C ASP A 199 -12.64 1.25 -26.43
N PRO A 200 -13.64 2.03 -26.87
CA PRO A 200 -14.58 1.61 -27.91
C PRO A 200 -13.93 1.06 -29.18
N PHE A 201 -12.77 1.59 -29.58
CA PHE A 201 -12.00 1.14 -30.73
C PHE A 201 -11.62 -0.34 -30.70
N LEU A 202 -11.37 -0.91 -29.52
CA LEU A 202 -10.98 -2.31 -29.37
C LEU A 202 -12.18 -3.26 -29.57
N TRP A 203 -13.41 -2.76 -29.41
CA TRP A 203 -14.64 -3.53 -29.50
C TRP A 203 -15.41 -3.31 -30.80
N GLN A 204 -14.75 -2.78 -31.86
CA GLN A 204 -15.37 -2.39 -33.14
C GLN A 204 -16.60 -1.51 -32.92
N PRO A 205 -16.41 -0.20 -32.76
CA PRO A 205 -17.56 0.65 -32.58
C PRO A 205 -18.28 0.76 -33.92
N THR A 206 -19.50 0.22 -33.98
CA THR A 206 -20.43 0.54 -35.08
C THR A 206 -20.94 1.95 -34.78
N HIS A 207 -20.18 2.96 -35.21
CA HIS A 207 -20.63 4.34 -35.14
C HIS A 207 -21.64 4.56 -36.28
N LEU A 208 -22.92 4.48 -35.94
CA LEU A 208 -23.99 4.84 -36.86
C LEU A 208 -23.95 6.36 -37.04
N SER A 209 -23.34 6.84 -38.13
CA SER A 209 -23.45 8.23 -38.55
C SER A 209 -24.83 8.50 -39.12
N GLY A 210 -25.28 9.77 -39.10
CA GLY A 210 -26.59 10.17 -39.64
C GLY A 210 -26.80 9.73 -41.09
N SER A 211 -25.75 9.75 -41.91
CA SER A 211 -25.77 9.24 -43.29
C SER A 211 -25.96 7.71 -43.38
N THR A 212 -25.45 6.96 -42.39
CA THR A 212 -25.62 5.50 -42.30
C THR A 212 -27.01 5.14 -41.77
N LEU A 213 -27.60 5.98 -40.92
CA LEU A 213 -28.95 5.81 -40.37
C LEU A 213 -30.06 6.22 -41.37
N GLU A 214 -29.84 7.27 -42.16
CA GLU A 214 -30.76 7.74 -43.21
C GLU A 214 -30.92 6.73 -44.36
N GLY A 215 -29.95 5.82 -44.56
CA GLY A 215 -30.00 4.79 -45.61
C GLY A 215 -31.05 3.70 -45.39
N SER A 216 -31.70 3.62 -44.21
CA SER A 216 -32.76 2.66 -43.91
C SER A 216 -34.10 3.36 -43.59
N GLY A 217 -34.77 3.87 -44.62
CA GLY A 217 -36.24 3.86 -44.68
C GLY A 217 -37.03 4.91 -43.88
N GLY A 218 -36.59 6.17 -43.83
CA GLY A 218 -37.43 7.29 -43.36
C GLY A 218 -37.61 8.35 -44.45
N ARG A 219 -38.85 8.62 -44.87
CA ARG A 219 -39.18 9.76 -45.74
C ARG A 219 -38.59 11.05 -45.15
N LYS A 220 -37.85 11.82 -45.95
CA LYS A 220 -37.55 13.23 -45.63
C LYS A 220 -38.88 13.98 -45.58
N THR A 221 -39.37 14.24 -44.37
CA THR A 221 -40.30 15.35 -44.14
C THR A 221 -39.44 16.53 -43.74
N ASP A 222 -39.27 17.45 -44.67
CA ASP A 222 -38.61 18.72 -44.42
C ASP A 222 -39.53 19.54 -43.49
N GLY A 223 -39.43 19.30 -42.18
CA GLY A 223 -40.10 20.08 -41.17
C GLY A 223 -39.27 21.31 -40.86
N GLU A 224 -39.66 22.46 -41.42
CA GLU A 224 -39.15 23.76 -40.98
C GLU A 224 -39.60 24.01 -39.54
N TRP A 225 -38.64 24.19 -38.63
CA TRP A 225 -38.93 24.65 -37.28
C TRP A 225 -39.17 26.16 -37.33
N VAL A 226 -40.44 26.56 -37.22
CA VAL A 226 -40.82 27.96 -37.01
C VAL A 226 -40.88 28.20 -35.51
N PHE A 227 -40.13 29.19 -35.03
CA PHE A 227 -40.25 29.68 -33.66
C PHE A 227 -41.59 30.39 -33.51
N GLU A 228 -42.44 29.89 -32.62
CA GLU A 228 -43.66 30.59 -32.21
C GLU A 228 -43.24 31.59 -31.14
N GLU A 229 -43.22 32.88 -31.50
CA GLU A 229 -43.09 33.97 -30.52
C GLU A 229 -44.36 33.95 -29.66
N VAL A 230 -44.20 33.56 -28.40
CA VAL A 230 -45.25 33.67 -27.38
C VAL A 230 -45.31 35.14 -27.00
N ASP A 231 -46.28 35.87 -27.57
CA ASP A 231 -46.64 37.21 -27.10
C ASP A 231 -47.09 37.13 -25.63
N GLU A 232 -46.58 38.09 -24.84
CA GLU A 232 -46.76 38.22 -23.37
C GLU A 232 -48.21 38.28 -22.88
#